data_AF-A0A6B0U6M7-F1
#
_entry.id   AF-A0A6B0U6M7-F1
#
_cell.length_a   1.000
_cell.length_b   1.000
_cell.length_c   1.000
_cell.angle_alpha   90.00
_cell.angle_beta   90.00
_cell.angle_gamma   90.00
#
_symmetry.space_group_name_H-M   'P 1'
#
loop_
_entity.id
_entity.type
_entity.pdbx_description
1 polymer ?
#
loop_
_entity_poly.entity_id
_entity_poly.type
_entity_poly.pdbx_seq_one_letter_code
_entity_poly.pdbx_strand_id
1 'polypeptide(L)'
;TTSGSAKCSRSCICAATGLPDEDSDECVDDSEEPNVCESEVPTSAQALDAADLLRRLFGAHDDGEDGLEMAAAAEKVIIRLKKR
;
A
#
# COMPACT_ATOMS: atom_id res chain seq x y z
N THR A 1 -9.77 -8.10 43.28
CA THR A 1 -9.33 -8.80 42.05
C THR A 1 -10.44 -8.71 41.04
N THR A 2 -10.28 -7.90 39.99
CA THR A 2 -11.18 -7.90 38.83
C THR A 2 -10.51 -8.73 37.74
N SER A 3 -11.13 -9.86 37.38
CA SER A 3 -10.68 -10.72 36.30
C SER A 3 -11.31 -10.19 35.00
N GLY A 4 -10.56 -9.35 34.29
CA GLY A 4 -10.95 -8.83 32.99
C GLY A 4 -10.78 -9.88 31.91
N SER A 5 -11.83 -10.63 31.61
CA SER A 5 -11.86 -11.50 30.44
C SER A 5 -12.11 -10.64 29.19
N ALA A 6 -11.05 -10.26 28.48
CA ALA A 6 -11.16 -9.59 27.21
C ALA A 6 -11.82 -10.54 26.20
N LYS A 7 -13.07 -10.26 25.83
CA LYS A 7 -13.74 -10.93 24.72
C LYS A 7 -13.04 -10.45 23.44
N CYS A 8 -12.15 -11.29 22.92
CA CYS A 8 -11.58 -11.11 21.59
C CYS A 8 -12.75 -11.19 20.60
N SER A 9 -13.19 -10.03 20.09
CA SER A 9 -14.27 -9.93 19.11
C SER A 9 -13.89 -10.74 17.88
N ARG A 10 -14.67 -11.78 17.60
CA ARG A 10 -14.50 -12.71 16.47
C ARG A 10 -14.34 -12.01 15.10
N SER A 11 -14.73 -10.74 15.00
CA SER A 11 -14.59 -9.91 13.80
C SER A 11 -13.14 -9.64 13.38
N CYS A 12 -12.16 -9.75 14.28
CA CYS A 12 -10.75 -9.54 13.91
C CYS A 12 -10.09 -10.77 13.26
N ILE A 13 -10.71 -11.96 13.35
CA ILE A 13 -10.12 -13.19 12.80
C ILE A 13 -10.42 -13.32 11.29
N CYS A 14 -11.58 -12.84 10.83
CA CYS A 14 -11.99 -12.97 9.42
C CYS A 14 -11.10 -12.16 8.46
N ALA A 15 -10.55 -11.03 8.91
CA ALA A 15 -9.61 -10.25 8.12
C ALA A 15 -8.26 -10.96 7.89
N ALA A 16 -7.91 -11.97 8.70
CA ALA A 16 -6.62 -12.64 8.64
C ALA A 16 -6.63 -13.93 7.79
N THR A 17 -7.79 -14.57 7.61
CA THR A 17 -7.85 -15.93 7.01
C THR A 17 -8.47 -16.01 5.62
N GLY A 18 -9.05 -14.91 5.09
CA GLY A 18 -9.46 -14.84 3.68
C GLY A 18 -10.47 -15.92 3.22
N LEU A 19 -11.28 -16.47 4.13
CA LEU A 19 -12.37 -17.38 3.76
C LEU A 19 -13.66 -16.56 3.61
N PRO A 20 -14.33 -16.57 2.45
CA PRO A 20 -15.61 -15.91 2.28
C PRO A 20 -16.72 -16.69 3.02
N ASP A 21 -17.58 -15.94 3.69
CA ASP A 21 -18.82 -16.43 4.29
C ASP A 21 -19.81 -16.63 3.12
N GLU A 22 -20.03 -17.89 2.72
CA GLU A 22 -21.02 -18.27 1.70
C GLU A 22 -22.44 -18.19 2.26
N ASP A 23 -22.97 -16.98 2.51
CA ASP A 23 -24.44 -16.78 2.54
C ASP A 23 -24.84 -15.29 2.50
N SER A 24 -24.63 -14.61 1.37
CA SER A 24 -25.33 -13.35 1.11
C SER A 24 -25.42 -13.04 -0.38
N ASP A 25 -26.41 -13.66 -1.04
CA ASP A 25 -26.90 -13.31 -2.39
C ASP A 25 -27.72 -11.99 -2.38
N GLU A 26 -27.17 -10.93 -1.79
CA GLU A 26 -27.56 -9.56 -2.15
C GLU A 26 -26.38 -8.85 -2.79
N CYS A 27 -26.11 -9.22 -4.04
CA CYS A 27 -25.17 -8.50 -4.90
C CYS A 27 -25.78 -7.12 -5.22
N VAL A 28 -25.63 -6.16 -4.31
CA VAL A 28 -25.83 -4.74 -4.61
C VAL A 28 -24.67 -4.32 -5.51
N ASP A 29 -24.85 -4.51 -6.81
CA ASP A 29 -23.99 -3.97 -7.88
C ASP A 29 -24.23 -2.46 -8.04
N ASP A 30 -24.10 -1.70 -6.94
CA ASP A 30 -24.01 -0.24 -6.95
C ASP A 30 -22.65 0.18 -6.38
N SER A 31 -21.58 -0.58 -6.69
CA SER A 31 -20.24 -0.05 -6.51
C SER A 31 -20.04 1.04 -7.56
N GLU A 32 -20.47 2.26 -7.23
CA GLU A 32 -20.02 3.47 -7.88
C GLU A 32 -18.50 3.34 -8.07
N GLU A 33 -18.02 3.50 -9.31
CA GLU A 33 -16.58 3.43 -9.57
C GLU A 33 -15.89 4.31 -8.52
N PRO A 34 -14.91 3.78 -7.75
CA PRO A 34 -14.34 4.52 -6.64
C PRO A 34 -13.88 5.84 -7.21
N ASN A 35 -14.36 6.96 -6.66
CA ASN A 35 -14.01 8.26 -7.22
C ASN A 35 -12.48 8.34 -7.26
N VAL A 36 -11.92 8.25 -8.46
CA VAL A 36 -10.49 8.40 -8.67
C VAL A 36 -10.31 9.90 -8.73
N CYS A 37 -10.19 10.50 -7.55
CA CYS A 37 -9.87 11.90 -7.44
C CYS A 37 -8.58 12.13 -8.25
N GLU A 38 -8.61 13.04 -9.22
CA GLU A 38 -7.43 13.34 -10.04
C GLU A 38 -6.27 13.70 -9.10
N SER A 39 -5.28 12.81 -9.00
CA SER A 39 -4.12 13.03 -8.13
C SER A 39 -3.28 14.14 -8.73
N GLU A 40 -2.91 15.12 -7.91
CA GLU A 40 -1.94 16.14 -8.28
C GLU A 40 -0.62 15.46 -8.70
N VAL A 41 0.04 16.02 -9.71
CA VAL A 41 1.34 15.53 -10.18
C VAL A 41 2.39 15.85 -9.11
N PRO A 42 3.11 14.85 -8.58
CA PRO A 42 4.08 15.09 -7.53
C PRO A 42 5.23 15.97 -8.03
N THR A 43 5.67 16.89 -7.19
CA THR A 43 6.87 17.68 -7.44
C THR A 43 8.11 16.78 -7.50
N SER A 44 9.18 17.26 -8.14
CA SER A 44 10.45 16.52 -8.20
C SER A 44 11.04 16.19 -6.83
N ALA A 45 10.75 17.02 -5.80
CA ALA A 45 11.17 16.75 -4.43
C ALA A 45 10.38 15.59 -3.81
N GLN A 46 9.05 15.58 -3.97
CA GLN A 46 8.18 14.49 -3.52
C GLN A 46 8.50 13.17 -4.22
N ALA A 47 8.83 13.22 -5.51
CA ALA A 47 9.23 12.04 -6.27
C ALA A 47 10.56 11.43 -5.76
N LEU A 48 11.53 12.28 -5.37
CA LEU A 48 12.79 11.80 -4.78
C LEU A 48 12.59 11.24 -3.37
N ASP A 49 11.75 11.86 -2.56
CA ASP A 49 11.41 11.36 -1.22
C ASP A 49 10.72 9.99 -1.29
N ALA A 50 9.78 9.82 -2.22
CA ALA A 50 9.13 8.53 -2.50
C ALA A 50 10.15 7.47 -2.97
N ALA A 51 11.11 7.84 -3.83
CA ALA A 51 12.16 6.93 -4.26
C ALA A 51 13.07 6.49 -3.10
N ASP A 52 13.40 7.39 -2.16
CA ASP A 52 14.17 7.03 -0.96
C ASP A 52 13.37 6.10 -0.03
N LEU A 53 12.07 6.34 0.13
CA LEU A 53 11.18 5.46 0.90
C LEU A 53 11.14 4.05 0.30
N LEU A 54 10.96 3.94 -1.02
CA LEU A 54 10.97 2.66 -1.72
C LEU A 54 12.30 1.93 -1.55
N ARG A 55 13.42 2.67 -1.65
CA ARG A 55 14.75 2.10 -1.43
C ARG A 55 14.91 1.55 -0.02
N ARG A 56 14.42 2.26 1.01
CA ARG A 56 14.45 1.77 2.40
C ARG A 56 13.55 0.57 2.61
N LEU A 57 12.37 0.56 1.98
CA LEU A 57 11.42 -0.54 2.07
C LEU A 57 12.03 -1.81 1.47
N PHE A 58 12.52 -1.74 0.23
CA PHE A 58 13.09 -2.90 -0.44
C PHE A 58 14.42 -3.32 0.17
N GLY A 59 15.26 -2.38 0.61
CA GLY A 59 16.52 -2.69 1.29
C GLY A 59 16.36 -3.35 2.67
N ALA A 60 15.15 -3.37 3.24
CA ALA A 60 14.86 -4.06 4.50
C ALA A 60 14.50 -5.54 4.32
N HIS A 61 14.32 -6.01 3.09
CA HIS A 61 13.97 -7.39 2.75
C HIS A 61 15.07 -8.06 1.93
N ASP A 62 15.36 -9.34 2.25
CA ASP A 62 16.40 -10.11 1.55
C ASP A 62 16.09 -10.30 0.04
N ASP A 63 14.81 -10.31 -0.33
CA ASP A 63 14.34 -10.43 -1.72
C ASP A 63 14.09 -9.08 -2.41
N GLY A 64 14.57 -7.97 -1.83
CA GLY A 64 14.28 -6.62 -2.31
C GLY A 64 15.12 -6.12 -3.49
N GLU A 65 16.01 -6.94 -4.05
CA GLU A 65 17.00 -6.50 -5.06
C GLU A 65 16.34 -5.89 -6.32
N ASP A 66 15.31 -6.53 -6.87
CA ASP A 66 14.55 -6.00 -8.01
C ASP A 66 13.89 -4.65 -7.69
N GLY A 67 13.35 -4.51 -6.47
CA GLY A 67 12.74 -3.27 -6.00
C GLY A 67 13.76 -2.14 -5.83
N LEU A 68 14.97 -2.47 -5.37
CA LEU A 68 16.09 -1.52 -5.29
C LEU A 68 16.55 -1.06 -6.67
N GLU A 69 16.62 -1.97 -7.66
CA GLU A 69 16.95 -1.61 -9.03
C GLU A 69 15.93 -0.63 -9.62
N MET A 70 14.63 -0.90 -9.42
CA MET A 70 13.56 0.00 -9.86
C MET A 70 13.64 1.37 -9.17
N ALA A 71 13.87 1.42 -7.86
CA ALA A 71 14.02 2.68 -7.12
C ALA A 71 15.19 3.51 -7.66
N ALA A 72 16.33 2.86 -7.93
CA ALA A 72 17.51 3.51 -8.51
C ALA A 72 17.27 3.99 -9.95
N ALA A 73 16.51 3.23 -10.75
CA ALA A 73 16.12 3.64 -12.10
C ALA A 73 15.22 4.88 -12.07
N ALA A 74 14.21 4.89 -11.18
CA ALA A 74 13.31 6.02 -10.98
C ALA A 74 14.07 7.28 -10.55
N GLU A 75 14.98 7.17 -9.59
CA GLU A 75 15.83 8.28 -9.13
C GLU A 75 16.62 8.91 -10.29
N LYS A 76 17.26 8.08 -11.14
CA LYS A 76 18.00 8.56 -12.32
C LYS A 76 17.12 9.31 -13.31
N VAL A 77 15.89 8.85 -13.53
CA VAL A 77 14.93 9.52 -14.42
C VAL A 77 14.52 10.87 -13.85
N ILE A 78 14.19 10.94 -12.56
CA ILE A 78 13.78 12.18 -11.89
C ILE A 78 14.91 13.23 -11.95
N ILE A 79 16.16 12.82 -11.69
CA ILE A 79 17.32 13.73 -11.78
C ILE A 79 17.52 14.25 -13.21
N ARG A 80 17.34 13.42 -14.23
CA ARG A 80 17.44 13.85 -15.63
C ARG A 80 16.36 14.85 -15.99
N LEU A 81 15.13 14.69 -15.48
CA LEU A 81 14.03 15.62 -15.71
C LEU A 81 14.27 16.98 -15.04
N LYS A 82 14.94 17.03 -13.88
CA LYS A 82 15.34 18.30 -13.22
C LYS A 82 16.44 19.09 -13.95
N LYS A 83 17.23 18.44 -14.81
CA LYS A 83 18.37 19.06 -15.51
C LYS A 83 18.01 19.67 -16.88
N ARG A 84 16.73 19.61 -17.29
CA ARG A 84 16.25 20.25 -18.51
C ARG A 84 15.87 21.70 -18.28
#